data_AF-E2B4Z7-F1
#
_entry.id   AF-E2B4Z7-F1
#
_cell.length_a   1.000
_cell.length_b   1.000
_cell.length_c   1.000
_cell.angle_alpha   90.00
_cell.angle_beta   90.00
_cell.angle_gamma   90.00
#
_symmetry.space_group_name_H-M   'P 1'
#
loop_
_entity.id
_entity.type
_entity.pdbx_description
1 polymer ?
#
loop_
_entity_poly.entity_id
_entity_poly.type
_entity_poly.pdbx_seq_one_letter_code
_entity_poly.pdbx_strand_id
1 'polypeptide(L)'
;LTCDQCKMISYCGEKHKQMHYTQHMEFCAVIQKLLKSYPYFWATLELNLEDWIQSRKELVHLTKQELSRALKPYEEQMITLAKSCNICRRQEDLISCWRCFSANYCPHHIDDIQKHNCQELRLCYHID
;
A
#
# COMPACT_ATOMS: atom_id res chain seq x y z
N LEU A 1 5.25 -6.84 11.80
CA LEU A 1 6.55 -6.33 11.34
C LEU A 1 6.42 -5.87 9.90
N THR A 2 6.54 -4.58 9.64
CA THR A 2 6.48 -4.03 8.28
C THR A 2 7.86 -4.10 7.62
N CYS A 3 7.94 -4.27 6.30
CA CYS A 3 9.21 -4.15 5.59
C CYS A 3 9.75 -2.73 5.74
N ASP A 4 10.97 -2.56 6.27
CA ASP A 4 11.48 -1.22 6.58
C ASP A 4 11.98 -0.43 5.38
N GLN A 5 12.17 -1.08 4.24
CA GLN A 5 12.68 -0.44 3.03
C GLN A 5 11.54 0.12 2.17
N CYS A 6 10.54 -0.71 1.84
CA CYS A 6 9.42 -0.29 0.98
C CYS A 6 8.13 0.06 1.75
N LYS A 7 8.00 -0.39 3.00
CA LYS A 7 6.81 -0.21 3.86
C LYS A 7 5.48 -0.73 3.28
N MET A 8 5.51 -1.46 2.15
CA MET A 8 4.31 -1.94 1.43
C MET A 8 3.76 -3.28 1.92
N ILE A 9 4.50 -4.02 2.75
CA ILE A 9 4.08 -5.34 3.26
C ILE A 9 4.31 -5.47 4.76
N SER A 10 3.38 -6.14 5.44
CA SER A 10 3.44 -6.45 6.86
C SER A 10 3.38 -7.96 7.09
N TYR A 11 4.22 -8.44 8.01
CA TYR A 11 4.30 -9.84 8.42
C TYR A 11 3.85 -9.99 9.87
N CYS A 12 3.20 -11.10 10.20
CA CYS A 12 2.79 -11.40 11.58
C CYS A 12 3.98 -11.72 12.51
N GLY A 13 5.16 -12.03 11.95
CA GLY A 13 6.37 -12.29 12.73
C GLY A 13 7.61 -12.47 11.85
N GLU A 14 8.77 -12.54 12.50
CA GLU A 14 10.07 -12.58 11.82
C GLU A 14 10.23 -13.82 10.95
N LYS A 15 9.71 -14.98 11.41
CA LYS A 15 9.71 -16.23 10.64
C LYS A 15 9.10 -16.07 9.25
N HIS A 16 7.93 -15.44 9.13
CA HIS A 16 7.27 -15.24 7.84
C HIS A 16 7.95 -14.16 6.99
N LYS A 17 8.51 -13.12 7.65
CA LYS A 17 9.34 -12.12 6.97
C LYS A 17 10.57 -12.75 6.31
N GLN A 18 11.27 -13.64 7.02
CA GLN A 18 12.43 -14.37 6.51
C GLN A 18 12.07 -15.36 5.42
N MET A 19 10.99 -16.12 5.59
CA MET A 19 10.52 -17.07 4.58
C MET A 19 10.20 -16.39 3.24
N HIS A 20 9.59 -15.20 3.29
CA HIS A 20 9.23 -14.42 2.09
C HIS A 20 10.37 -13.52 1.58
N TYR A 21 11.48 -13.41 2.31
CA TYR A 21 12.55 -12.46 2.02
C TYR A 21 13.09 -12.59 0.59
N THR A 22 13.43 -13.82 0.17
CA THR A 22 13.98 -14.09 -1.16
C THR A 22 13.01 -13.75 -2.29
N GLN A 23 11.71 -13.93 -2.06
CA GLN A 23 10.66 -13.61 -3.03
C GLN A 23 10.36 -12.11 -3.09
N HIS A 24 10.58 -11.39 -1.99
CA HIS A 24 10.29 -9.97 -1.85
C HIS A 24 11.44 -9.05 -2.23
N MET A 25 12.70 -9.47 -2.01
CA MET A 25 13.87 -8.59 -2.03
C MET A 25 14.10 -7.88 -3.37
N GLU A 26 13.91 -8.57 -4.49
CA GLU A 26 14.08 -7.99 -5.83
C GLU A 26 13.06 -6.87 -6.08
N PHE A 27 11.78 -7.15 -5.84
CA PHE A 27 10.70 -6.16 -5.92
C PHE A 27 10.95 -5.00 -4.96
N CYS A 28 11.33 -5.30 -3.72
CA CYS A 28 11.60 -4.29 -2.70
C CYS A 28 12.70 -3.32 -3.11
N ALA A 29 13.78 -3.82 -3.73
CA ALA A 29 14.89 -3.00 -4.22
C ALA A 29 14.45 -2.07 -5.35
N VAL A 30 13.63 -2.55 -6.29
CA VAL A 30 13.05 -1.72 -7.35
C VAL A 30 12.15 -0.63 -6.78
N ILE A 31 11.24 -0.98 -5.86
CA ILE A 31 10.38 0.01 -5.19
C ILE A 31 11.22 1.04 -4.45
N GLN A 32 12.24 0.62 -3.69
CA GLN A 32 13.10 1.56 -2.95
C GLN A 32 13.81 2.53 -3.91
N LYS A 33 14.33 2.05 -5.04
CA LYS A 33 14.92 2.88 -6.09
C LYS A 33 13.90 3.90 -6.62
N LEU A 34 12.69 3.44 -6.96
CA LEU A 34 11.64 4.30 -7.52
C LEU A 34 11.16 5.35 -6.51
N LEU A 35 10.93 4.98 -5.24
CA LEU A 35 10.53 5.93 -4.19
C LEU A 35 11.61 7.00 -3.93
N LYS A 36 12.89 6.66 -4.11
CA LYS A 36 14.00 7.62 -3.99
C LYS A 36 14.06 8.57 -5.19
N SER A 37 13.85 8.06 -6.40
CA SER A 37 13.87 8.87 -7.63
C SER A 37 12.61 9.73 -7.80
N TYR A 38 11.47 9.23 -7.32
CA TYR A 38 10.15 9.82 -7.49
C TYR A 38 9.43 9.90 -6.13
N PRO A 39 9.82 10.84 -5.25
CA PRO A 39 9.28 10.92 -3.89
C PRO A 39 7.76 11.12 -3.84
N TYR A 40 7.12 11.64 -4.89
CA TYR A 40 5.67 11.83 -4.94
C TYR A 40 4.87 10.52 -4.91
N PHE A 41 5.49 9.38 -5.23
CA PHE A 41 4.86 8.08 -5.00
C PHE A 41 4.68 7.76 -3.51
N TRP A 42 5.48 8.41 -2.67
CA TRP A 42 5.29 8.45 -1.22
C TRP A 42 4.35 9.62 -0.91
N ALA A 43 3.07 9.31 -0.68
CA ALA A 43 2.02 10.31 -0.50
C ALA A 43 2.10 10.91 0.91
N THR A 44 3.10 11.73 1.18
CA THR A 44 3.02 12.73 2.25
C THR A 44 2.16 13.92 1.83
N LEU A 45 1.94 14.08 0.52
CA LEU A 45 1.03 15.04 -0.08
C LEU A 45 -0.40 14.50 -0.09
N GLU A 46 -1.35 15.37 0.22
CA GLU A 46 -2.77 15.05 0.11
C GLU A 46 -3.15 14.94 -1.37
N LEU A 47 -3.67 13.78 -1.77
CA LEU A 47 -4.11 13.53 -3.13
C LEU A 47 -5.61 13.23 -3.13
N ASN A 48 -6.31 13.71 -4.16
CA ASN A 48 -7.64 13.22 -4.45
C ASN A 48 -7.56 11.77 -4.99
N LEU A 49 -8.73 11.13 -5.14
CA LEU A 49 -8.79 9.74 -5.58
C LEU A 49 -8.21 9.51 -6.98
N GLU A 50 -8.46 10.43 -7.92
CA GLU A 50 -8.02 10.29 -9.31
C GLU A 50 -6.49 10.37 -9.42
N ASP A 51 -5.89 11.37 -8.79
CA ASP A 51 -4.44 11.55 -8.74
C ASP A 51 -3.77 10.37 -8.03
N TRP A 52 -4.39 9.85 -6.96
CA TRP A 52 -3.90 8.65 -6.29
C TRP A 52 -3.90 7.43 -7.22
N ILE A 53 -5.02 7.15 -7.88
CA ILE A 53 -5.14 6.02 -8.83
C ILE A 53 -4.09 6.16 -9.93
N GLN A 54 -3.93 7.36 -10.49
CA GLN A 54 -2.97 7.60 -11.54
C GLN A 54 -1.53 7.38 -11.06
N SER A 55 -1.18 7.85 -9.85
CA SER A 55 0.14 7.59 -9.25
C SER A 55 0.41 6.10 -9.05
N ARG A 56 -0.59 5.30 -8.68
CA ARG A 56 -0.43 3.85 -8.51
C ARG A 56 -0.21 3.14 -9.85
N LYS A 57 -0.98 3.53 -10.89
CA LYS A 57 -0.79 3.01 -12.25
C LYS A 57 0.59 3.32 -12.79
N GLU A 58 1.07 4.54 -12.57
CA GLU A 58 2.41 4.95 -12.97
C GLU A 58 3.49 4.16 -12.22
N LEU A 59 3.35 3.98 -10.91
CA LEU A 59 4.28 3.16 -10.13
C LEU A 59 4.30 1.70 -10.59
N VAL A 60 3.15 1.10 -10.91
CA VAL A 60 3.08 -0.24 -11.52
C VAL A 60 3.82 -0.27 -12.85
N HIS A 61 3.61 0.73 -13.71
CA HIS A 61 4.26 0.81 -15.01
C HIS A 61 5.79 0.89 -14.89
N LEU A 62 6.30 1.79 -14.06
CA LEU A 62 7.74 1.95 -13.81
C LEU A 62 8.34 0.68 -13.18
N THR A 63 7.62 0.05 -12.25
CA THR A 63 8.08 -1.20 -11.63
C THR A 63 8.20 -2.32 -12.68
N LYS A 64 7.25 -2.42 -13.62
CA LYS A 64 7.32 -3.38 -14.73
C LYS A 64 8.49 -3.14 -15.69
N GLN A 65 8.94 -1.89 -15.84
CA GLN A 65 10.08 -1.53 -16.69
C GLN A 65 11.43 -1.83 -16.02
N GLU A 66 11.50 -1.61 -14.70
CA GLU A 66 12.74 -1.75 -13.93
C GLU A 66 12.99 -3.18 -13.44
N LEU A 67 11.91 -3.95 -13.19
CA LEU A 67 12.01 -5.32 -12.73
C LEU A 67 12.40 -6.24 -13.89
N SER A 68 13.39 -7.11 -13.66
CA SER A 68 13.93 -8.02 -14.70
C SER A 68 12.96 -9.12 -15.15
N ARG A 69 11.84 -9.27 -14.43
CA ARG A 69 10.82 -10.30 -14.62
C ARG A 69 9.43 -9.67 -14.57
N ALA A 70 8.43 -10.46 -14.99
CA ALA A 70 7.04 -10.06 -14.82
C ALA A 70 6.70 -9.81 -13.34
N LEU A 71 5.89 -8.78 -13.11
CA LEU A 71 5.32 -8.47 -11.81
C LEU A 71 4.32 -9.57 -11.43
N LYS A 72 4.43 -10.11 -10.22
CA LYS A 72 3.48 -11.11 -9.74
C LYS A 72 2.17 -10.43 -9.34
N PRO A 73 1.01 -11.12 -9.41
CA PRO A 73 -0.28 -10.52 -9.05
C PRO A 73 -0.29 -9.86 -7.66
N TYR A 74 0.29 -10.50 -6.65
CA TYR A 74 0.37 -9.93 -5.30
C TYR A 74 1.28 -8.69 -5.22
N GLU A 75 2.31 -8.58 -6.06
CA GLU A 75 3.20 -7.41 -6.10
C GLU A 75 2.48 -6.21 -6.73
N GLU A 76 1.65 -6.47 -7.75
CA GLU A 76 0.78 -5.44 -8.33
C GLU A 76 -0.25 -4.96 -7.30
N GLN A 77 -0.90 -5.89 -6.58
CA GLN A 77 -1.83 -5.58 -5.50
C GLN A 77 -1.16 -4.78 -4.37
N MET A 78 0.09 -5.09 -4.01
CA MET A 78 0.85 -4.31 -3.02
C MET A 78 0.99 -2.83 -3.42
N ILE A 79 1.05 -2.52 -4.71
CA ILE A 79 1.12 -1.14 -5.21
C ILE A 79 -0.29 -0.53 -5.29
N THR A 80 -1.24 -1.22 -5.92
CA THR A 80 -2.57 -0.66 -6.23
C THR A 80 -3.47 -0.58 -5.01
N LEU A 81 -3.30 -1.47 -4.04
CA LEU A 81 -4.04 -1.54 -2.77
C LEU A 81 -3.20 -1.06 -1.58
N ALA A 82 -2.17 -0.25 -1.83
CA ALA A 82 -1.33 0.32 -0.78
C ALA A 82 -2.19 1.04 0.27
N LYS A 83 -1.91 0.75 1.55
CA LYS A 83 -2.62 1.37 2.67
C LYS A 83 -2.47 2.89 2.60
N SER A 84 -3.60 3.58 2.56
CA SER A 84 -3.67 5.03 2.49
C SER A 84 -4.91 5.53 3.23
N CYS A 85 -4.88 6.79 3.69
CA CYS A 85 -6.04 7.44 4.27
C CYS A 85 -7.17 7.48 3.22
N ASN A 86 -8.38 7.05 3.60
CA ASN A 86 -9.51 6.95 2.69
C ASN A 86 -9.94 8.31 2.09
N ILE A 87 -9.59 9.40 2.77
CA ILE A 87 -9.87 10.78 2.37
C ILE A 87 -8.68 11.38 1.60
N CYS A 88 -7.57 11.69 2.27
CA CYS A 88 -6.45 12.42 1.67
C CYS A 88 -5.31 11.56 1.09
N ARG A 89 -5.43 10.23 1.11
CA ARG A 89 -4.45 9.28 0.53
C ARG A 89 -3.04 9.30 1.11
N ARG A 90 -2.84 10.01 2.23
CA ARG A 90 -1.63 9.89 3.04
C ARG A 90 -1.34 8.43 3.40
N GLN A 91 -0.08 7.99 3.37
CA GLN A 91 0.29 6.57 3.62
C GLN A 91 0.88 6.31 5.02
N GLU A 92 1.05 7.35 5.83
CA GLU A 92 1.69 7.29 7.14
C GLU A 92 0.68 7.46 8.29
N ASP A 93 1.06 6.96 9.46
CA ASP A 93 0.31 7.09 10.73
C ASP A 93 -1.15 6.67 10.61
N LEU A 94 -1.38 5.59 9.86
CA LEU A 94 -2.71 5.11 9.53
C LEU A 94 -3.33 4.28 10.66
N ILE A 95 -4.59 4.60 10.96
CA ILE A 95 -5.46 3.85 11.86
C ILE A 95 -6.50 3.12 11.01
N SER A 96 -6.50 1.79 11.10
CA SER A 96 -7.47 0.95 10.39
C SER A 96 -8.82 0.93 11.14
N CYS A 97 -9.93 0.92 10.40
CA CYS A 97 -11.24 0.69 10.99
C CYS A 97 -11.32 -0.72 11.58
N TRP A 98 -11.60 -0.83 12.88
CA TRP A 98 -11.66 -2.09 13.61
C TRP A 98 -12.86 -2.98 13.23
N ARG A 99 -13.82 -2.45 12.46
CA ARG A 99 -15.02 -3.19 12.03
C ARG A 99 -14.82 -3.94 10.72
N CYS A 100 -14.09 -3.34 9.76
CA CYS A 100 -13.91 -3.90 8.42
C CYS A 100 -12.45 -4.23 8.09
N PHE A 101 -11.47 -3.65 8.79
CA PHE A 101 -10.03 -3.79 8.57
C PHE A 101 -9.51 -3.32 7.18
N SER A 102 -10.39 -2.90 6.27
CA SER A 102 -10.03 -2.45 4.92
C SER A 102 -9.86 -0.94 4.80
N ALA A 103 -10.65 -0.14 5.54
CA ALA A 103 -10.54 1.32 5.51
C ALA A 103 -9.47 1.81 6.50
N ASN A 104 -8.67 2.80 6.07
CA ASN A 104 -7.61 3.39 6.88
C ASN A 104 -7.75 4.92 6.92
N TYR A 105 -7.38 5.54 8.03
CA TYR A 105 -7.51 6.99 8.25
C TYR A 105 -6.27 7.53 8.92
N CYS A 106 -5.81 8.72 8.49
CA CYS A 106 -4.76 9.44 9.20
C CYS A 106 -5.34 10.18 10.42
N PRO A 107 -4.51 10.69 11.34
CA PRO A 107 -4.98 11.37 12.55
C PRO A 107 -5.87 12.58 12.27
N HIS A 108 -5.68 13.28 11.14
CA HIS A 108 -6.50 14.42 10.73
C HIS A 108 -7.92 14.04 10.27
N HIS A 109 -8.15 12.78 9.91
CA HIS A 109 -9.42 12.28 9.37
C HIS A 109 -10.03 11.17 10.24
N ILE A 110 -9.56 11.02 11.48
CA ILE A 110 -9.99 9.92 12.35
C ILE A 110 -11.48 10.01 12.73
N ASP A 111 -12.03 11.23 12.81
CA ASP A 111 -13.45 11.44 13.11
C ASP A 111 -14.39 10.91 12.02
N ASP A 112 -13.87 10.67 10.82
CA ASP A 112 -14.60 10.09 9.68
C ASP A 112 -14.47 8.55 9.62
N ILE A 113 -13.82 7.90 10.59
CA ILE A 113 -13.56 6.45 10.55
C ILE A 113 -14.82 5.60 10.53
N GLN A 114 -15.97 6.13 10.95
CA GLN A 114 -17.27 5.43 10.86
C GLN A 114 -18.11 5.87 9.66
N LYS A 115 -17.68 6.88 8.88
CA LYS A 115 -18.40 7.43 7.72
C LYS A 115 -18.05 6.69 6.43
N HIS A 116 -18.16 5.37 6.45
CA HIS A 116 -17.99 4.53 5.26
C HIS A 116 -18.83 3.25 5.37
N ASN A 117 -19.03 2.55 4.25
CA ASN A 117 -19.75 1.29 4.24
C ASN A 117 -18.88 0.13 4.74
N CYS A 118 -18.90 -0.11 6.05
CA CYS A 118 -18.16 -1.24 6.65
C CYS A 118 -18.60 -2.60 6.09
N GLN A 119 -19.87 -2.77 5.71
CA GLN A 119 -20.39 -4.06 5.28
C GLN A 119 -19.79 -4.48 3.94
N GLU A 120 -19.80 -3.60 2.95
CA GLU A 120 -19.18 -3.85 1.64
C GLU A 120 -17.68 -4.09 1.75
N LEU A 121 -16.97 -3.23 2.49
CA LEU A 121 -15.52 -3.35 2.63
C LEU A 121 -15.08 -4.61 3.38
N ARG A 122 -15.92 -5.11 4.31
CA ARG A 122 -15.67 -6.38 4.99
C ARG A 122 -15.86 -7.57 4.05
N LEU A 123 -16.79 -7.50 3.11
CA LEU A 123 -16.95 -8.54 2.09
C LEU A 123 -15.71 -8.63 1.20
N CYS A 124 -15.17 -7.49 0.75
CA CYS A 124 -13.92 -7.46 -0.02
C CYS A 124 -12.76 -8.13 0.75
N TYR A 125 -12.61 -7.82 2.04
CA TYR A 125 -11.58 -8.43 2.90
C TYR A 125 -11.67 -9.96 3.02
N HIS A 126 -12.87 -10.54 2.86
CA HIS A 126 -13.06 -11.98 2.95
C HIS A 126 -12.86 -12.71 1.62
N ILE A 127 -12.81 -11.98 0.50
CA ILE A 127 -12.67 -12.53 -0.85
C ILE A 127 -11.22 -12.37 -1.36
N ASP A 128 -10.51 -11.34 -0.88
CA ASP A 128 -9.05 -11.17 -1.05
C ASP A 128 -8.25 -12.14 -0.17
#